data_AF-A0A392R2M7-F1
#
_entry.id   AF-A0A392R2M7-F1
#
_cell.length_a   1.000
_cell.length_b   1.000
_cell.length_c   1.000
_cell.angle_alpha   90.00
_cell.angle_beta   90.00
_cell.angle_gamma   90.00
#
_symmetry.space_group_name_H-M   'P 1'
#
loop_
_entity.id
_entity.type
_entity.pdbx_description
1 polymer ?
#
loop_
_entity_poly.entity_id
_entity_poly.type
_entity_poly.pdbx_seq_one_letter_code
_entity_poly.pdbx_strand_id
1 'polypeptide(L)' 'MQLDREDRWRWTPNGSGLFSVKSAYIFLQLRLDSINLASDLLYALHKLWKNDVPSKVGVFGWRLLLEKLPTRAALASK' A
#
# COMPACT_ATOMS: atom_id res chain seq x y z
N MET A 1 -24.23 -36.52 -5.51
CA MET A 1 -24.33 -35.99 -4.14
C MET A 1 -23.27 -34.92 -3.99
N GLN A 2 -23.67 -33.66 -4.12
CA GLN A 2 -22.81 -32.53 -3.81
C GLN A 2 -22.60 -32.56 -2.30
N LEU A 3 -21.39 -32.86 -1.84
CA LEU A 3 -21.07 -32.74 -0.42
C LEU A 3 -21.31 -31.29 -0.02
N ASP A 4 -22.14 -31.10 0.99
CA ASP A 4 -22.42 -29.83 1.65
C ASP A 4 -21.09 -29.37 2.29
N ARG A 5 -20.25 -28.72 1.48
CA ARG A 5 -18.95 -28.20 1.91
C ARG A 5 -19.20 -26.80 2.44
N GLU A 6 -19.00 -26.64 3.74
CA GLU A 6 -19.01 -25.33 4.38
C GLU A 6 -18.18 -24.32 3.59
N ASP A 7 -18.74 -23.13 3.38
CA ASP A 7 -18.02 -22.03 2.76
C ASP A 7 -16.79 -21.66 3.60
N ARG A 8 -15.65 -21.56 2.93
CA ARG A 8 -14.37 -21.19 3.56
C ARG A 8 -13.68 -20.09 2.79
N TRP A 9 -13.05 -19.19 3.55
CA TRP A 9 -12.17 -18.19 2.98
C TRP A 9 -10.99 -18.86 2.29
N ARG A 10 -10.79 -18.53 1.01
CA ARG A 10 -9.65 -19.02 0.22
C ARG A 10 -8.75 -17.86 -0.15
N TRP A 11 -7.47 -18.00 0.13
CA TRP A 11 -6.46 -17.07 -0.36
C TRP A 11 -6.23 -17.31 -1.85
N THR A 12 -6.62 -16.37 -2.68
CA THR A 12 -6.57 -16.48 -4.16
C THR A 12 -5.24 -16.08 -4.81
N PRO A 13 -4.38 -15.23 -4.21
CA PRO A 13 -3.14 -14.82 -4.86
C PRO A 13 -2.08 -15.91 -5.06
N ASN A 14 -2.19 -17.05 -4.37
CA ASN A 14 -1.36 -18.22 -4.66
C ASN A 14 -2.26 -19.44 -4.92
N GLY A 15 -1.78 -20.40 -5.71
CA GLY A 15 -2.56 -21.59 -6.08
C GLY A 15 -2.89 -22.53 -4.90
N SER A 16 -2.24 -22.35 -3.75
CA SER A 16 -2.41 -23.20 -2.57
C SER A 16 -3.74 -23.00 -1.86
N GLY A 17 -4.42 -21.87 -2.08
CA GLY A 17 -5.64 -21.53 -1.36
C GLY A 17 -5.42 -21.11 0.10
N LEU A 18 -4.20 -21.20 0.61
CA LEU A 18 -3.82 -20.87 1.98
C LEU A 18 -3.10 -19.53 2.04
N PHE A 19 -3.45 -18.75 3.05
CA PHE A 19 -2.77 -17.49 3.34
C PHE A 19 -1.35 -17.76 3.84
N SER A 20 -0.41 -16.97 3.32
CA SER A 20 0.90 -16.80 3.94
C SER A 20 1.36 -15.36 3.76
N VAL A 21 2.08 -14.85 4.76
CA VAL A 21 2.70 -13.51 4.72
C VAL A 21 3.52 -13.34 3.44
N LYS A 22 4.34 -14.32 3.08
CA LYS A 22 5.14 -14.31 1.84
C LYS A 22 4.28 -14.08 0.60
N SER A 23 3.19 -14.84 0.43
CA SER A 23 2.34 -14.70 -0.75
C SER A 23 1.55 -13.39 -0.78
N ALA A 24 1.19 -12.83 0.38
CA ALA A 24 0.60 -11.50 0.48
C ALA A 24 1.59 -10.42 0.03
N TYR A 25 2.84 -10.48 0.49
CA TYR A 25 3.88 -9.53 0.06
C TYR A 25 4.17 -9.63 -1.43
N ILE A 26 4.30 -10.84 -1.99
CA ILE A 26 4.51 -11.03 -3.44
C ILE A 26 3.33 -10.43 -4.23
N PHE A 27 2.10 -10.73 -3.82
CA PHE A 27 0.90 -10.18 -4.45
C PHE A 27 0.86 -8.65 -4.41
N LEU A 28 1.18 -8.06 -3.25
CA LEU A 28 1.22 -6.61 -3.10
C LEU A 28 2.34 -6.00 -3.95
N GLN A 29 3.52 -6.60 -3.98
CA GLN A 29 4.65 -6.10 -4.79
C GLN A 29 4.28 -6.05 -6.28
N LEU A 30 3.73 -7.13 -6.83
CA LEU A 30 3.29 -7.17 -8.24
C LEU A 30 2.21 -6.11 -8.56
N ARG A 31 1.38 -5.75 -7.57
CA ARG A 31 0.37 -4.69 -7.72
C ARG A 31 0.97 -3.30 -7.59
N LEU A 32 1.96 -3.12 -6.72
CA LEU A 32 2.65 -1.86 -6.47
C LEU A 32 3.69 -1.53 -7.55
N ASP A 33 4.22 -2.51 -8.28
CA ASP A 33 5.11 -2.30 -9.43
C ASP A 33 4.44 -1.48 -10.55
N SER A 34 3.10 -1.33 -10.52
CA SER A 34 2.34 -0.43 -11.40
C SER A 34 2.34 1.04 -10.96
N ILE A 35 2.81 1.36 -9.75
CA ILE A 35 2.91 2.74 -9.26
C ILE A 35 4.20 3.35 -9.82
N ASN A 36 4.08 3.92 -11.02
CA ASN A 36 5.11 4.81 -11.57
C ASN A 36 5.13 6.11 -10.76
N LEU A 37 5.88 6.12 -9.66
CA LEU A 37 6.15 7.35 -8.94
C LEU A 37 7.18 8.17 -9.72
N ALA A 38 6.91 9.45 -9.93
CA ALA A 38 7.87 10.34 -10.60
C ALA A 38 9.23 10.30 -9.87
N SER A 39 10.33 10.30 -10.65
CA SER A 39 11.70 10.21 -10.12
C SER A 39 11.98 11.30 -9.07
N ASP A 40 11.51 12.52 -9.31
CA ASP A 40 11.67 13.64 -8.39
C ASP A 40 10.94 13.42 -7.06
N LEU A 41 9.77 12.78 -7.11
CA LEU A 41 8.99 12.44 -5.93
C LEU A 41 9.66 11.33 -5.12
N LEU A 42 10.21 10.29 -5.77
CA LEU A 42 11.03 9.28 -5.10
C LEU A 42 12.25 9.91 -4.41
N TYR A 43 12.93 10.82 -5.10
CA TYR A 43 14.08 11.53 -4.55
C TYR A 43 13.71 12.39 -3.33
N ALA A 44 12.59 13.11 -3.40
CA ALA A 44 12.07 13.92 -2.30
C ALA A 44 11.71 13.06 -1.07
N LEU A 45 11.02 11.94 -1.28
CA LEU A 45 10.67 10.99 -0.21
C LEU A 45 11.92 10.38 0.44
N HIS A 46 12.91 10.00 -0.36
CA HIS A 46 14.17 9.46 0.14
C HIS A 46 14.96 10.51 0.95
N LYS A 47 14.98 11.77 0.52
CA LYS A 47 15.55 12.87 1.32
C LYS A 47 14.81 13.07 2.63
N LEU A 48 13.48 13.07 2.60
CA LEU A 48 12.64 13.23 3.79
C LEU A 48 12.88 12.11 4.81
N TRP A 49 13.04 10.87 4.34
CA TRP A 49 13.32 9.71 5.19
C TRP A 49 14.67 9.80 5.91
N LYS A 50 15.69 10.38 5.26
CA LYS A 50 17.04 10.53 5.83
C LYS A 50 17.23 11.82 6.64
N ASN A 51 16.21 12.65 6.75
CA ASN A 51 16.30 13.93 7.42
C ASN A 51 16.12 13.77 8.94
N ASP A 52 16.79 14.61 9.72
CA ASP A 52 16.68 14.68 11.18
C ASP A 52 15.52 15.60 11.61
N VAL A 53 14.33 15.29 11.10
CA VAL A 53 13.09 16.00 11.49
C VAL A 53 12.32 15.18 12.52
N PRO A 54 11.57 15.83 13.42
CA PRO A 54 10.67 15.11 14.31
C PRO A 54 9.73 14.19 13.53
N SER A 55 9.45 13.01 14.07
CA SER A 55 8.67 11.96 13.39
C SER A 55 7.30 12.45 12.90
N LYS A 56 6.63 13.33 13.67
CA LYS A 56 5.36 13.96 13.26
C LYS A 56 5.49 14.80 11.99
N VAL A 57 6.58 15.54 11.86
CA VAL A 57 6.88 16.37 10.69
C VAL A 57 7.21 15.49 9.48
N GLY A 58 7.99 14.42 9.69
CA GLY A 58 8.26 13.42 8.66
C GLY A 58 6.97 12.79 8.11
N VAL A 59 6.08 12.32 8.99
CA VAL A 59 4.78 11.75 8.59
C VAL A 59 3.92 12.76 7.82
N PHE A 60 3.90 14.01 8.25
CA PHE A 60 3.21 15.07 7.51
C PHE A 60 3.79 15.27 6.10
N GLY A 61 5.12 15.37 5.98
CA GLY A 61 5.80 15.52 4.68
C GLY A 61 5.55 14.35 3.74
N TRP A 62 5.55 13.11 4.25
CA TRP A 62 5.22 11.92 3.46
C TRP A 62 3.79 11.99 2.90
N ARG A 63 2.82 12.39 3.73
CA ARG A 63 1.43 12.56 3.29
C ARG A 63 1.26 13.69 2.28
N LEU A 64 1.98 14.79 2.48
CA LEU A 64 1.97 15.94 1.56
C LEU A 64 2.50 15.53 0.18
N LEU A 65 3.67 14.91 0.12
CA LEU A 65 4.34 14.50 -1.11
C LEU A 65 3.53 13.47 -1.91
N LEU A 66 2.77 12.60 -1.23
CA LEU A 66 1.91 11.59 -1.87
C LEU A 66 0.49 12.08 -2.16
N GLU A 67 0.19 13.37 -1.94
CA GLU A 67 -1.15 13.96 -2.06
C GLU A 67 -2.21 13.20 -1.22
N LYS A 68 -1.79 12.64 -0.08
CA LYS A 68 -2.65 11.89 0.86
C LYS A 68 -3.00 12.68 2.11
N LEU A 69 -3.01 14.01 2.02
CA LEU A 69 -3.46 14.83 3.13
C LEU A 69 -4.97 14.76 3.28
N PRO A 70 -5.48 14.58 4.52
CA PRO A 70 -6.92 14.64 4.78
C PRO A 70 -7.38 16.09 4.65
N THR A 71 -7.83 16.48 3.47
CA THR A 71 -8.40 17.80 3.19
C THR A 71 -9.89 17.70 2.88
N ARG A 72 -10.61 18.82 3.01
CA ARG A 72 -12.03 18.89 2.60
C ARG A 72 -12.21 18.57 1.12
N ALA A 73 -11.26 18.98 0.29
CA ALA A 73 -11.26 18.68 -1.14
C ALA A 73 -11.11 17.18 -1.41
N ALA A 74 -10.16 16.50 -0.73
CA ALA A 74 -9.98 15.05 -0.85
C ALA A 74 -11.17 14.24 -0.32
N LEU A 75 -11.94 14.79 0.63
CA LEU A 75 -13.19 14.19 1.09
C LEU A 75 -14.30 14.31 0.04
N ALA A 76 -14.41 15.47 -0.62
CA ALA A 76 -15.43 15.73 -1.63
C ALA A 76 -15.20 15.00 -2.96
N SER A 77 -13.98 14.49 -3.20
CA SER A 77 -13.60 13.78 -4.42
C SER A 77 -13.72 12.24 -4.33
N LYS A 78 -14.25 11.71 -3.23
CA LYS A 78 -14.53 10.28 -3.04
C LYS A 78 -16.00 9.98 -3.25
#